data_AF-A0A7X8DHW6-F1
#
_entry.id   AF-A0A7X8DHW6-F1
#
_cell.length_a   1.000
_cell.length_b   1.000
_cell.length_c   1.000
_cell.angle_alpha   90.00
_cell.angle_beta   90.00
_cell.angle_gamma   90.00
#
_symmetry.space_group_name_H-M   'P 1'
#
loop_
_entity.id
_entity.type
_entity.pdbx_description
1 polymer ?
#
loop_
_entity_poly.entity_id
_entity_poly.type
_entity_poly.pdbx_seq_one_letter_code
_entity_poly.pdbx_strand_id
1 'polypeptide(L)'
;MCWLDGFHDEHAALEHMLIKLEGNLKDIEQDTAGVNIIWELKETVDIINMVIIPHFKKEEEDIYPEALRLCGDKSFMMGLYKEHELLYSAFAGFIASLGEKNLALQIQSGDKLGRIIAKSKFSRVDEMPKNLERPPEKKPLPIDKETLLKSGYKIIQLLRQHIQKEETQLCEIMRKKVKLTPSTDFFEKT
;
A
#
# COMPACT_ATOMS: atom_id res chain seq x y z
N MET A 1 -19.76 9.43 -2.58
CA MET A 1 -19.36 8.38 -3.55
C MET A 1 -18.12 7.76 -2.94
N CYS A 2 -18.26 6.64 -2.21
CA CYS A 2 -17.37 6.26 -1.08
C CYS A 2 -15.87 6.04 -1.38
N TRP A 3 -15.46 5.88 -2.65
CA TRP A 3 -14.06 5.60 -2.99
C TRP A 3 -13.17 6.87 -3.00
N LEU A 4 -13.64 7.98 -3.60
CA LEU A 4 -12.88 9.23 -3.64
C LEU A 4 -12.71 9.89 -2.26
N ASP A 5 -13.64 9.61 -1.33
CA ASP A 5 -13.73 10.28 -0.03
C ASP A 5 -12.55 9.90 0.92
N GLY A 6 -11.79 8.85 0.62
CA GLY A 6 -10.59 8.44 1.37
C GLY A 6 -9.33 8.14 0.53
N PHE A 7 -9.45 8.15 -0.79
CA PHE A 7 -8.39 7.77 -1.74
C PHE A 7 -7.08 8.53 -1.55
N HIS A 8 -7.16 9.86 -1.45
CA HIS A 8 -5.99 10.70 -1.30
C HIS A 8 -5.26 10.49 0.04
N ASP A 9 -6.03 10.28 1.12
CA ASP A 9 -5.47 10.03 2.45
C ASP A 9 -4.79 8.65 2.53
N GLU A 10 -5.35 7.65 1.84
CA GLU A 10 -4.76 6.31 1.71
C GLU A 10 -3.42 6.37 0.95
N HIS A 11 -3.37 7.10 -0.17
CA HIS A 11 -2.16 7.31 -0.95
C HIS A 11 -1.08 8.13 -0.23
N ALA A 12 -1.46 9.17 0.50
CA ALA A 12 -0.53 9.92 1.33
C ALA A 12 0.09 9.05 2.44
N ALA A 13 -0.72 8.18 3.06
CA ALA A 13 -0.22 7.24 4.07
C ALA A 13 0.75 6.20 3.46
N LEU A 14 0.49 5.75 2.23
CA LEU A 14 1.41 4.86 1.50
C LEU A 14 2.73 5.56 1.18
N GLU A 15 2.72 6.82 0.77
CA GLU A 15 3.97 7.55 0.48
C GLU A 15 4.86 7.68 1.72
N HIS A 16 4.27 7.94 2.89
CA HIS A 16 5.02 7.93 4.15
C HIS A 16 5.65 6.57 4.47
N MET A 17 4.93 5.48 4.20
CA MET A 17 5.46 4.13 4.35
C MET A 17 6.63 3.87 3.39
N LEU A 18 6.53 4.31 2.12
CA LEU A 18 7.60 4.16 1.13
C LEU A 18 8.87 4.92 1.52
N ILE A 19 8.74 6.12 2.10
CA ILE A 19 9.90 6.89 2.61
C ILE A 19 10.59 6.11 3.74
N LYS A 20 9.82 5.55 4.68
CA LYS A 20 10.37 4.73 5.77
C LYS A 20 11.06 3.48 5.23
N LEU A 21 10.43 2.77 4.28
CA LEU A 21 11.03 1.61 3.62
C LEU A 21 12.34 1.98 2.93
N GLU A 22 12.38 3.09 2.19
CA GLU A 22 13.59 3.55 1.50
C GLU A 22 14.74 3.81 2.46
N GLY A 23 14.47 4.45 3.61
CA GLY A 23 15.48 4.65 4.67
C GLY A 23 16.02 3.32 5.19
N ASN A 24 15.13 2.39 5.51
CA ASN A 24 15.52 1.07 6.01
C ASN A 24 16.36 0.28 5.00
N LEU A 25 16.02 0.33 3.71
CA LEU A 25 16.80 -0.33 2.66
C LEU A 25 18.19 0.28 2.51
N LYS A 26 18.33 1.61 2.59
CA LYS A 26 19.63 2.30 2.56
C LYS A 26 20.50 1.91 3.75
N ASP A 27 19.91 1.85 4.95
CA ASP A 27 20.65 1.43 6.14
C ASP A 27 21.13 -0.03 6.04
N ILE A 28 20.33 -0.91 5.44
CA ILE A 28 20.73 -2.30 5.16
C ILE A 28 21.82 -2.35 4.09
N GLU A 29 21.69 -1.57 3.03
CA GLU A 29 22.66 -1.49 1.94
C GLU A 29 24.03 -1.03 2.46
N GLN A 30 24.06 -0.07 3.38
CA GLN A 30 25.26 0.50 3.99
C GLN A 30 25.77 -0.26 5.22
N ASP A 31 25.12 -1.37 5.59
CA ASP A 31 25.42 -2.16 6.80
C ASP A 31 25.36 -1.32 8.11
N THR A 32 24.54 -0.27 8.13
CA THR A 32 24.27 0.61 9.28
C THR A 32 22.93 0.29 9.97
N ALA A 33 22.30 -0.83 9.58
CA ALA A 33 20.98 -1.23 10.06
C ALA A 33 20.91 -1.38 11.59
N GLY A 34 20.02 -0.58 12.22
CA GLY A 34 19.72 -0.68 13.64
C GLY A 34 18.94 -1.94 14.02
N VAL A 35 18.92 -2.25 15.33
CA VAL A 35 18.30 -3.48 15.89
C VAL A 35 16.79 -3.65 15.58
N ASN A 36 16.11 -2.57 15.19
CA ASN A 36 14.67 -2.55 14.96
C ASN A 36 14.27 -2.73 13.50
N ILE A 37 15.19 -2.62 12.54
CA ILE A 37 14.85 -2.61 11.11
C ILE A 37 14.10 -3.86 10.68
N ILE A 38 14.44 -5.03 11.21
CA ILE A 38 13.73 -6.28 10.92
C ILE A 38 12.24 -6.19 11.31
N TRP A 39 11.92 -5.56 12.44
CA TRP A 39 10.52 -5.37 12.84
C TRP A 39 9.78 -4.41 11.92
N GLU A 40 10.45 -3.35 11.48
CA GLU A 40 9.88 -2.37 10.57
C GLU A 40 9.64 -2.94 9.16
N LEU A 41 10.54 -3.80 8.67
CA LEU A 41 10.34 -4.52 7.41
C LEU A 41 9.15 -5.50 7.49
N LYS A 42 8.94 -6.15 8.64
CA LYS A 42 7.76 -6.98 8.87
C LYS A 42 6.47 -6.16 8.96
N GLU A 43 6.52 -4.97 9.56
CA GLU A 43 5.40 -4.02 9.51
C GLU A 43 5.05 -3.65 8.06
N THR A 44 6.05 -3.44 7.20
CA THR A 44 5.82 -3.25 5.75
C THR A 44 5.14 -4.46 5.11
N VAL A 45 5.53 -5.69 5.47
CA VAL A 45 4.85 -6.92 4.99
C VAL A 45 3.38 -6.96 5.40
N ASP A 46 3.07 -6.58 6.63
CA ASP A 46 1.70 -6.51 7.13
C ASP A 46 0.88 -5.46 6.36
N ILE A 47 1.46 -4.29 6.08
CA ILE A 47 0.82 -3.25 5.27
C ILE A 47 0.56 -3.78 3.84
N ILE A 48 1.55 -4.38 3.19
CA ILE A 48 1.38 -4.95 1.84
C ILE A 48 0.21 -5.95 1.81
N ASN A 49 0.19 -6.90 2.75
CA ASN A 49 -0.82 -7.97 2.78
C ASN A 49 -2.22 -7.49 3.17
N MET A 50 -2.32 -6.58 4.14
CA MET A 50 -3.60 -6.18 4.74
C MET A 50 -4.21 -4.91 4.14
N VAL A 51 -3.41 -4.13 3.41
CA VAL A 51 -3.81 -2.81 2.89
C VAL A 51 -3.67 -2.78 1.38
N ILE A 52 -2.45 -2.88 0.86
CA ILE A 52 -2.16 -2.55 -0.53
C ILE A 52 -2.80 -3.58 -1.47
N ILE A 53 -2.58 -4.87 -1.22
CA ILE A 53 -3.14 -5.90 -2.09
C ILE A 53 -4.68 -5.92 -2.06
N PRO A 54 -5.34 -5.81 -0.89
CA PRO A 54 -6.80 -5.64 -0.87
C PRO A 54 -7.30 -4.39 -1.61
N HIS A 55 -6.57 -3.28 -1.55
CA HIS A 55 -6.91 -2.06 -2.30
C HIS A 55 -6.84 -2.32 -3.80
N PHE A 56 -5.73 -2.87 -4.30
CA PHE A 56 -5.55 -3.21 -5.71
C PHE A 56 -6.63 -4.13 -6.24
N LYS A 57 -7.00 -5.17 -5.49
CA LYS A 57 -8.08 -6.08 -5.90
C LYS A 57 -9.41 -5.35 -6.07
N LYS A 58 -9.73 -4.43 -5.14
CA LYS A 58 -10.95 -3.62 -5.23
C LYS A 58 -10.93 -2.71 -6.46
N GLU A 59 -9.77 -2.15 -6.80
CA GLU A 59 -9.64 -1.33 -8.00
C GLU A 59 -9.80 -2.15 -9.28
N GLU A 60 -9.14 -3.31 -9.34
CA GLU A 60 -9.23 -4.27 -10.43
C GLU A 60 -10.66 -4.77 -10.67
N GLU A 61 -11.43 -4.97 -9.60
CA GLU A 61 -12.81 -5.48 -9.61
C GLU A 61 -13.85 -4.37 -9.94
N ASP A 62 -13.73 -3.19 -9.30
CA ASP A 62 -14.79 -2.18 -9.32
C ASP A 62 -14.40 -0.91 -10.09
N ILE A 63 -13.17 -0.43 -9.93
CA ILE A 63 -12.76 0.92 -10.35
C ILE A 63 -12.30 0.93 -11.80
N TYR A 64 -11.38 0.06 -12.17
CA TYR A 64 -10.81 0.01 -13.52
C TYR A 64 -11.86 -0.34 -14.59
N PRO A 65 -12.78 -1.31 -14.38
CA PRO A 65 -13.86 -1.56 -15.33
C PRO A 65 -14.77 -0.34 -15.53
N GLU A 66 -15.06 0.39 -14.45
CA GLU A 66 -15.88 1.59 -14.51
C GLU A 66 -15.15 2.76 -15.19
N ALA A 67 -13.87 2.97 -14.87
CA ALA A 67 -13.03 3.96 -15.53
C ALA A 67 -12.94 3.68 -17.03
N LEU A 68 -12.75 2.41 -17.43
CA LEU A 68 -12.78 1.98 -18.83
C LEU A 68 -14.11 2.35 -19.51
N ARG A 69 -15.24 2.12 -18.83
CA ARG A 69 -16.57 2.49 -19.36
C ARG A 69 -16.71 3.99 -19.58
N LEU A 70 -16.07 4.81 -18.74
CA LEU A 70 -16.17 6.27 -18.79
C LEU A 70 -15.25 6.91 -19.84
N CYS A 71 -14.02 6.42 -20.00
CA CYS A 71 -13.03 7.03 -20.92
C CYS A 71 -12.85 6.27 -22.24
N GLY A 72 -13.20 4.98 -22.29
CA GLY A 72 -12.95 4.11 -23.45
C GLY A 72 -11.48 3.77 -23.69
N ASP A 73 -10.55 4.24 -22.86
CA ASP A 73 -9.11 4.03 -23.03
C ASP A 73 -8.67 2.67 -22.46
N LYS A 74 -8.74 1.65 -23.32
CA LYS A 74 -8.30 0.30 -22.98
C LYS A 74 -6.78 0.22 -22.73
N SER A 75 -5.98 1.04 -23.42
CA SER A 75 -4.52 0.97 -23.29
C SER A 75 -4.07 1.46 -21.92
N PHE A 76 -4.67 2.56 -21.45
CA PHE A 76 -4.39 3.09 -20.12
C PHE A 76 -4.77 2.08 -19.02
N MET A 77 -5.97 1.50 -19.09
CA MET A 77 -6.43 0.50 -18.11
C MET A 77 -5.55 -0.76 -18.09
N MET A 78 -5.21 -1.31 -19.26
CA MET A 78 -4.28 -2.44 -19.34
C MET A 78 -2.90 -2.10 -18.78
N GLY A 79 -2.47 -0.84 -18.87
CA GLY A 79 -1.26 -0.34 -18.22
C GLY A 79 -1.32 -0.48 -16.70
N LEU A 80 -2.43 -0.08 -16.07
CA LEU A 80 -2.64 -0.18 -14.61
C LEU A 80 -2.65 -1.64 -14.13
N TYR A 81 -3.37 -2.53 -14.82
CA TYR A 81 -3.34 -3.97 -14.49
C TYR A 81 -1.92 -4.55 -14.56
N LYS A 82 -1.15 -4.17 -15.59
CA LYS A 82 0.24 -4.63 -15.73
C LYS A 82 1.15 -4.08 -14.62
N GLU A 83 0.90 -2.87 -14.14
CA GLU A 83 1.61 -2.31 -12.99
C GLU A 83 1.33 -3.13 -11.72
N HIS A 84 0.07 -3.51 -11.48
CA HIS A 84 -0.29 -4.40 -10.38
C HIS A 84 0.42 -5.75 -10.47
N GLU A 85 0.48 -6.39 -11.65
CA GLU A 85 1.23 -7.64 -11.84
C GLU A 85 2.71 -7.51 -11.45
N LEU A 86 3.35 -6.41 -11.87
CA LEU A 86 4.74 -6.13 -11.54
C LEU A 86 4.94 -5.87 -10.04
N LEU A 87 4.00 -5.17 -9.41
CA LEU A 87 3.98 -4.90 -7.97
C LEU A 87 3.75 -6.18 -7.16
N TYR A 88 2.80 -7.04 -7.54
CA TYR A 88 2.59 -8.34 -6.92
C TYR A 88 3.86 -9.21 -6.96
N SER A 89 4.56 -9.21 -8.09
CA SER A 89 5.85 -9.91 -8.20
C SER A 89 6.91 -9.33 -7.25
N ALA A 90 7.00 -8.00 -7.15
CA ALA A 90 7.94 -7.34 -6.25
C ALA A 90 7.59 -7.62 -4.77
N PHE A 91 6.30 -7.55 -4.39
CA PHE A 91 5.81 -7.92 -3.07
C PHE A 91 6.16 -9.36 -2.72
N ALA A 92 5.92 -10.30 -3.63
CA ALA A 92 6.25 -11.71 -3.39
C ALA A 92 7.74 -11.91 -3.10
N GLY A 93 8.62 -11.26 -3.87
CA GLY A 93 10.07 -11.31 -3.63
C GLY A 93 10.46 -10.68 -2.29
N PHE A 94 9.91 -9.52 -1.95
CA PHE A 94 10.17 -8.83 -0.68
C PHE A 94 9.75 -9.68 0.53
N ILE A 95 8.52 -10.21 0.50
CA ILE A 95 7.97 -11.07 1.57
C ILE A 95 8.82 -12.35 1.72
N ALA A 96 9.16 -13.00 0.59
CA ALA A 96 9.99 -14.19 0.61
C ALA A 96 11.39 -13.95 1.16
N SER A 97 12.00 -12.79 0.88
CA SER A 97 13.34 -12.43 1.39
C SER A 97 13.42 -12.32 2.92
N LEU A 98 12.27 -12.12 3.57
CA LEU A 98 12.13 -12.04 5.02
C LEU A 98 11.71 -13.37 5.66
N GLY A 99 11.49 -14.42 4.84
CA GLY A 99 10.94 -15.70 5.29
C GLY A 99 9.49 -15.61 5.74
N GLU A 100 8.78 -14.55 5.35
CA GLU A 100 7.39 -14.31 5.73
C GLU A 100 6.42 -14.99 4.74
N LYS A 101 5.19 -15.22 5.19
CA LYS A 101 4.14 -15.79 4.33
C LYS A 101 3.46 -14.67 3.54
N ASN A 102 3.24 -14.92 2.25
CA ASN A 102 2.32 -14.10 1.47
C ASN A 102 0.88 -14.50 1.83
N LEU A 103 0.22 -13.67 2.63
CA LEU A 103 -1.13 -13.95 3.17
C LEU A 103 -2.24 -13.42 2.26
N ALA A 104 -1.89 -12.72 1.17
CA ALA A 104 -2.84 -12.03 0.30
C ALA A 104 -3.79 -12.95 -0.49
N LEU A 105 -3.53 -14.26 -0.50
CA LEU A 105 -4.42 -15.28 -1.08
C LEU A 105 -5.56 -15.71 -0.13
N GLN A 106 -5.62 -15.21 1.12
CA GLN A 106 -6.58 -15.69 2.12
C GLN A 106 -7.53 -14.64 2.73
N ILE A 107 -7.41 -13.35 2.40
CA ILE A 107 -8.15 -12.30 3.14
C ILE A 107 -9.30 -11.74 2.29
N GLN A 108 -10.53 -12.01 2.74
CA GLN A 108 -11.75 -11.30 2.33
C GLN A 108 -11.89 -9.99 3.10
N SER A 109 -12.10 -8.91 2.34
CA SER A 109 -12.62 -7.56 2.64
C SER A 109 -12.54 -7.00 4.09
N GLY A 110 -11.78 -5.89 4.21
CA GLY A 110 -12.38 -4.57 4.43
C GLY A 110 -12.89 -4.23 5.82
N ASP A 111 -11.99 -3.99 6.80
CA ASP A 111 -12.20 -2.98 7.87
C ASP A 111 -10.97 -2.75 8.78
N LYS A 112 -9.74 -2.98 8.27
CA LYS A 112 -8.52 -2.94 9.09
C LYS A 112 -7.58 -1.78 8.80
N LEU A 113 -7.77 -1.07 7.69
CA LEU A 113 -6.88 0.01 7.27
C LEU A 113 -6.86 1.17 8.28
N GLY A 114 -8.03 1.60 8.75
CA GLY A 114 -8.13 2.64 9.78
C GLY A 114 -7.51 2.23 11.13
N ARG A 115 -7.49 0.94 11.46
CA ARG A 115 -6.88 0.43 12.71
C ARG A 115 -5.37 0.29 12.63
N ILE A 116 -4.81 0.02 11.46
CA ILE A 116 -3.36 -0.08 11.24
C ILE A 116 -2.73 1.31 11.10
N ILE A 117 -3.39 2.23 10.38
CA ILE A 117 -2.98 3.64 10.31
C ILE A 117 -3.17 4.33 11.67
N ALA A 118 -4.20 3.99 12.45
CA ALA A 118 -4.31 4.47 13.83
C ALA A 118 -3.14 3.96 14.68
N LYS A 119 -2.74 2.69 14.56
CA LYS A 119 -1.57 2.15 15.27
C LYS A 119 -0.26 2.84 14.89
N SER A 120 -0.06 3.21 13.61
CA SER A 120 1.14 3.98 13.21
C SER A 120 1.11 5.41 13.76
N LYS A 121 -0.06 6.06 13.85
CA LYS A 121 -0.24 7.38 14.50
C LYS A 121 0.00 7.38 16.01
N PHE A 122 -0.12 6.24 16.71
CA PHE A 122 0.20 6.10 18.14
C PHE A 122 1.69 5.86 18.44
N SER A 123 2.59 5.96 17.46
CA SER A 123 4.05 5.93 17.74
C SER A 123 4.58 7.26 18.32
N ARG A 124 3.71 8.24 18.58
CA ARG A 124 3.98 9.34 19.52
C ARG A 124 3.41 9.00 20.90
N VAL A 125 4.10 8.13 21.62
CA VAL A 125 3.94 8.04 23.07
C VAL A 125 5.31 8.28 23.68
N ASP A 126 5.52 9.53 24.08
CA ASP A 126 6.42 9.82 25.19
C ASP A 126 6.00 8.92 26.36
N GLU A 127 6.98 8.24 26.96
CA GLU A 127 6.88 7.20 28.00
C GLU A 127 6.79 5.74 27.52
N MET A 128 7.98 5.15 27.39
CA MET A 128 8.21 3.71 27.29
C MET A 128 7.81 3.03 28.63
N PRO A 129 6.95 1.99 28.64
CA PRO A 129 6.72 1.19 29.84
C PRO A 129 8.03 0.46 30.20
N LYS A 130 8.56 0.72 31.40
CA LYS A 130 9.87 0.22 31.87
C LYS A 130 9.97 -1.30 32.09
N ASN A 131 8.96 -2.08 31.72
CA ASN A 131 8.94 -3.53 31.94
C ASN A 131 8.50 -4.26 30.67
N LEU A 132 9.41 -4.38 29.71
CA LEU A 132 9.39 -5.49 28.77
C LEU A 132 10.71 -6.22 28.92
N GLU A 133 10.61 -7.42 29.47
CA GLU A 133 11.71 -8.38 29.58
C GLU A 133 12.47 -8.45 28.26
N ARG A 134 13.80 -8.58 28.37
CA ARG A 134 14.74 -8.69 27.24
C ARG A 134 14.13 -9.50 26.09
N PRO A 135 14.21 -9.03 24.84
CA PRO A 135 13.77 -9.83 23.71
C PRO A 135 14.51 -11.17 23.75
N PRO A 136 13.83 -12.31 23.55
CA PRO A 136 14.49 -13.60 23.52
C PRO A 136 15.59 -13.57 22.47
N GLU A 137 16.76 -14.15 22.79
CA GLU A 137 17.92 -14.22 21.91
C GLU A 137 17.50 -14.73 20.53
N LYS A 138 17.40 -13.80 19.57
CA LYS A 138 16.99 -14.09 18.20
C LYS A 138 18.14 -14.81 17.53
N LYS A 139 17.93 -16.08 17.16
CA LYS A 139 18.65 -16.66 16.01
C LYS A 139 18.54 -15.65 14.86
N PRO A 140 19.63 -15.24 14.21
CA PRO A 140 19.54 -14.36 13.05
C PRO A 140 18.63 -15.03 12.03
N LEU A 141 17.51 -14.39 11.72
CA LEU A 141 16.69 -14.79 10.59
C LEU A 141 17.60 -14.68 9.36
N PRO A 142 17.78 -15.76 8.57
CA PRO A 142 18.55 -15.67 7.34
C PRO A 142 17.75 -14.81 6.36
N ILE A 143 18.05 -13.52 6.33
CA ILE A 143 17.46 -12.56 5.39
C ILE A 143 18.25 -12.68 4.09
N ASP A 144 17.53 -12.87 2.98
CA ASP A 144 18.12 -12.74 1.64
C ASP A 144 18.26 -11.25 1.32
N LYS A 145 19.41 -10.67 1.70
CA LYS A 145 19.70 -9.23 1.54
C LYS A 145 19.58 -8.77 0.08
N GLU A 146 20.03 -9.59 -0.88
CA GLU A 146 20.01 -9.22 -2.30
C GLU A 146 18.57 -9.12 -2.81
N THR A 147 17.77 -10.16 -2.56
CA THR A 147 16.35 -10.15 -2.96
C THR A 147 15.57 -9.06 -2.22
N LEU A 148 15.85 -8.83 -0.94
CA LEU A 148 15.21 -7.77 -0.15
C LEU A 148 15.43 -6.39 -0.77
N LEU A 149 16.68 -6.03 -1.06
CA LEU A 149 17.03 -4.72 -1.64
C LEU A 149 16.43 -4.56 -3.04
N LYS A 150 16.60 -5.59 -3.89
CA LYS A 150 16.08 -5.57 -5.26
C LYS A 150 14.55 -5.40 -5.29
N SER A 151 13.83 -6.19 -4.51
CA SER A 151 12.37 -6.11 -4.46
C SER A 151 11.89 -4.85 -3.75
N GLY A 152 12.54 -4.46 -2.66
CA GLY A 152 12.19 -3.25 -1.89
C GLY A 152 12.29 -1.97 -2.73
N TYR A 153 13.40 -1.76 -3.44
CA TYR A 153 13.54 -0.61 -4.33
C TYR A 153 12.57 -0.65 -5.51
N LYS A 154 12.28 -1.85 -6.03
CA LYS A 154 11.27 -2.01 -7.09
C LYS A 154 9.87 -1.67 -6.61
N ILE A 155 9.50 -2.03 -5.38
CA ILE A 155 8.24 -1.63 -4.75
C ILE A 155 8.15 -0.12 -4.69
N ILE A 156 9.17 0.55 -4.14
CA ILE A 156 9.19 2.02 -3.99
C ILE A 156 9.00 2.71 -5.34
N GLN A 157 9.76 2.30 -6.36
CA GLN A 157 9.69 2.89 -7.68
C GLN A 157 8.31 2.71 -8.32
N LEU A 158 7.81 1.47 -8.35
CA LEU A 158 6.57 1.16 -9.04
C LEU A 158 5.36 1.76 -8.31
N LEU A 159 5.32 1.69 -6.98
CA LEU A 159 4.18 2.17 -6.20
C LEU A 159 4.05 3.70 -6.29
N ARG A 160 5.16 4.44 -6.26
CA ARG A 160 5.15 5.91 -6.48
C ARG A 160 4.61 6.28 -7.85
N GLN A 161 5.09 5.61 -8.90
CA GLN A 161 4.63 5.86 -10.27
C GLN A 161 3.15 5.55 -10.44
N HIS A 162 2.71 4.45 -9.82
CA HIS A 162 1.33 4.00 -9.86
C HIS A 162 0.39 5.00 -9.15
N ILE A 163 0.68 5.33 -7.88
CA ILE A 163 -0.06 6.33 -7.09
C ILE A 163 -0.15 7.66 -7.84
N GLN A 164 0.93 8.11 -8.48
CA GLN A 164 0.91 9.35 -9.26
C GLN A 164 -0.10 9.28 -10.43
N LYS A 165 -0.15 8.18 -11.18
CA LYS A 165 -1.10 8.02 -12.29
C LYS A 165 -2.53 7.96 -11.79
N GLU A 166 -2.71 7.33 -10.65
CA GLU A 166 -4.01 7.17 -10.02
C GLU A 166 -4.56 8.50 -9.48
N GLU A 167 -3.75 9.26 -8.75
CA GLU A 167 -4.09 10.60 -8.23
C GLU A 167 -4.32 11.64 -9.33
N THR A 168 -3.75 11.44 -10.52
CA THR A 168 -3.87 12.37 -11.65
C THR A 168 -4.92 11.90 -12.66
N GLN A 169 -4.57 10.89 -13.45
CA GLN A 169 -5.34 10.46 -14.62
C GLN A 169 -6.60 9.67 -14.22
N LEU A 170 -6.48 8.69 -13.34
CA LEU A 170 -7.63 7.88 -12.91
C LEU A 170 -8.64 8.73 -12.14
N CYS A 171 -8.16 9.56 -11.20
CA CYS A 171 -8.97 10.52 -10.46
C CYS A 171 -9.76 11.46 -11.38
N GLU A 172 -9.14 12.00 -12.43
CA GLU A 172 -9.82 12.84 -13.43
C GLU A 172 -10.90 12.09 -14.20
N ILE A 173 -10.64 10.85 -14.61
CA ILE A 173 -11.64 9.99 -15.28
C ILE A 173 -12.83 9.76 -14.36
N MET A 174 -12.57 9.41 -13.10
CA MET A 174 -13.61 9.09 -12.13
C MET A 174 -14.42 10.32 -11.70
N ARG A 175 -13.83 11.53 -11.69
CA ARG A 175 -14.56 12.78 -11.45
C ARG A 175 -15.58 13.12 -12.55
N LYS A 176 -15.38 12.65 -13.80
CA LYS A 176 -16.38 12.83 -14.87
C LYS A 176 -17.70 12.13 -14.53
N LYS A 177 -17.66 11.00 -13.82
CA LYS A 177 -18.85 10.30 -13.31
C LYS A 177 -19.68 11.19 -12.39
N VAL A 178 -19.03 11.88 -11.44
CA VAL A 178 -19.69 12.80 -10.49
C VAL A 178 -20.43 13.92 -11.22
N LYS A 179 -19.86 14.46 -12.29
CA LYS A 179 -20.50 15.52 -13.09
C LYS A 179 -21.67 15.03 -13.95
N LEU A 180 -21.67 13.75 -14.34
CA LEU A 180 -22.72 13.13 -15.16
C LEU A 180 -23.91 12.62 -14.34
N THR A 181 -23.77 12.50 -13.02
CA THR A 181 -24.87 12.22 -12.09
C THR A 181 -25.15 13.47 -11.25
N PRO A 182 -26.05 14.38 -11.68
CA PRO A 182 -26.49 15.46 -10.81
C PRO A 182 -27.16 14.86 -9.57
N SER A 183 -26.91 15.44 -8.40
CA SER A 183 -27.68 15.12 -7.19
C SER A 183 -29.17 15.35 -7.48
N THR A 184 -29.98 14.31 -7.37
CA THR A 184 -31.45 14.36 -7.44
C THR A 184 -32.06 14.97 -6.16
N ASP A 185 -31.47 16.04 -5.63
CA ASP A 185 -31.94 16.76 -4.44
C ASP A 185 -32.62 18.10 -4.79
N PHE A 186 -33.22 18.20 -5.97
CA PHE A 186 -34.05 19.34 -6.34
C PHE A 186 -35.23 18.85 -7.17
N PHE A 187 -36.32 18.45 -6.51
CA PHE A 187 -37.70 18.74 -6.90
C PHE A 187 -38.66 18.03 -5.92
N GLU A 188 -39.00 18.69 -4.82
CA GLU A 188 -40.31 18.53 -4.21
C GLU A 188 -40.63 19.78 -3.39
N LYS A 189 -41.44 20.65 -3.99
CA LYS A 189 -42.48 21.48 -3.35
C LYS A 189 -43.07 22.43 -4.41
N THR A 190 -44.03 21.91 -5.16
CA THR A 190 -45.20 22.70 -5.57
C THR A 190 -46.23 22.64 -4.47
#